data_AF-A0A2Z5BQM3-F1
#
_entry.id   AF-A0A2Z5BQM3-F1
#
_cell.length_a   1.000
_cell.length_b   1.000
_cell.length_c   1.000
_cell.angle_alpha   90.00
_cell.angle_beta   90.00
_cell.angle_gamma   90.00
#
_symmetry.space_group_name_H-M   'P 1'
#
loop_
_entity.id
_entity.type
_entity.pdbx_description
1 polymer ?
#
loop_
_entity_poly.entity_id
_entity_poly.type
_entity_poly.pdbx_seq_one_letter_code
_entity_poly.pdbx_strand_id
1 'polypeptide(L)'
;MTVVNLRGLHTALGVPAVTSGVVMVEYWAGSGPVARVDGADVVFPALITAAIVDGDPGTLDLVPTRGVCCVRWTIQSDHSRVTVTRFTEIPETGSVTFGALQQVDPATFVPTADVVAAWEAAIDDVAALRDQAVGSASTAAESASTASASATSAAGSADAAGVAATAASGSASAAAGSASTASTGAATATTKATAASSSADAAATSATAAAGSASAAAGSASAAGLSKTDADAARVAAQTAQTGAETARAGAEAARDLALAGQFVGSPLGTTDLNTIVTPGVYRQGSAASLALNYPTTYLGTLYVNLVANVNGGWITQTYYPIVHDGSQGSRVAYSRSRIGTTGWTPWRAQASQRVDQTAGRAIYPWDDLNNREQLIYGDTGIRSVADSAVVSGGAIYLRRYGAMVSLTLQDVALVGSPTGTVDLTLLPTGFRSQLNHNFAMFIGSNLSRAFVGVSTLRVYGAQAGQVLNAHIVFMTTDPWPTTLPGTASGTIPNT
;
A
#
# COMPACT_ATOMS: atom_id res chain seq x y z
N MET A 1 -0.35 155.84 -4.12
CA MET A 1 0.53 156.28 -5.21
C MET A 1 0.99 155.01 -5.90
N THR A 2 0.48 154.79 -7.11
CA THR A 2 0.71 153.64 -7.97
C THR A 2 1.48 154.15 -9.17
N VAL A 3 2.70 153.62 -9.34
CA VAL A 3 3.58 154.05 -10.42
C VAL A 3 3.23 153.26 -11.66
N VAL A 4 2.48 153.89 -12.56
CA VAL A 4 2.16 153.32 -13.86
C VAL A 4 3.36 153.51 -14.77
N ASN A 5 3.96 152.39 -15.18
CA ASN A 5 4.99 152.35 -16.19
C ASN A 5 4.33 152.39 -17.57
N LEU A 6 4.61 153.46 -18.33
CA LEU A 6 4.03 153.66 -19.66
C LEU A 6 4.65 152.74 -20.73
N ARG A 7 5.56 151.84 -20.36
CA ARG A 7 6.07 150.79 -21.25
C ARG A 7 4.94 149.83 -21.65
N GLY A 8 4.80 149.61 -22.96
CA GLY A 8 3.70 148.83 -23.55
C GLY A 8 2.46 149.64 -23.90
N LEU A 9 2.47 150.96 -23.66
CA LEU A 9 1.40 151.88 -24.08
C LEU A 9 1.05 151.73 -25.57
N HIS A 10 2.05 151.56 -26.43
CA HIS A 10 1.86 151.35 -27.88
C HIS A 10 1.05 150.09 -28.20
N THR A 11 1.37 148.96 -27.56
CA THR A 11 0.70 147.67 -27.80
C THR A 11 -0.74 147.69 -27.30
N ALA A 12 -0.98 148.38 -26.17
CA ALA A 12 -2.28 148.41 -25.51
C ALA A 12 -3.31 149.35 -26.16
N LEU A 13 -2.87 150.28 -27.01
CA LEU A 13 -3.74 151.25 -27.70
C LEU A 13 -4.04 150.91 -29.16
N GLY A 14 -3.42 149.86 -29.71
CA GLY A 14 -3.73 149.34 -31.05
C GLY A 14 -3.40 150.28 -32.23
N VAL A 15 -2.64 151.37 -32.00
CA VAL A 15 -2.19 152.34 -33.01
C VAL A 15 -0.67 152.26 -33.22
N PRO A 16 -0.11 152.79 -34.34
CA PRO A 16 1.33 152.83 -34.56
C PRO A 16 2.06 153.44 -33.36
N ALA A 17 3.23 152.88 -32.99
CA ALA A 17 3.94 153.23 -31.78
C ALA A 17 4.18 154.75 -31.66
N VAL A 18 3.54 155.38 -30.67
CA VAL A 18 3.75 156.79 -30.32
C VAL A 18 5.14 156.90 -29.69
N THR A 19 6.14 157.32 -30.48
CA THR A 19 7.55 157.44 -30.05
C THR A 19 7.86 158.77 -29.39
N SER A 20 7.08 159.83 -29.67
CA SER A 20 7.11 161.09 -28.93
C SER A 20 5.72 161.74 -28.83
N GLY A 21 5.47 162.45 -27.74
CA GLY A 21 4.23 163.18 -27.49
C GLY A 21 4.00 163.50 -26.02
N VAL A 22 2.76 163.82 -25.66
CA VAL A 22 2.34 164.07 -24.28
C VAL A 22 1.17 163.13 -23.93
N VAL A 23 1.32 162.39 -22.84
CA VAL A 23 0.21 161.69 -22.18
C VAL A 23 -0.42 162.64 -21.19
N MET A 24 -1.71 162.89 -21.37
CA MET A 24 -2.53 163.68 -20.50
C MET A 24 -3.45 162.74 -19.72
N VAL A 25 -3.47 162.91 -18.41
CA VAL A 25 -4.20 162.03 -17.50
C VAL A 25 -5.14 162.84 -16.65
N GLU A 26 -6.42 162.47 -16.73
CA GLU A 26 -7.50 163.07 -15.96
C GLU A 26 -8.21 162.00 -15.13
N TYR A 27 -8.49 162.31 -13.87
CA TYR A 27 -9.44 161.51 -13.10
C TYR A 27 -10.84 161.82 -13.57
N TRP A 28 -11.59 160.78 -13.91
CA TRP A 28 -12.89 160.86 -14.54
C TRP A 28 -13.92 160.10 -13.72
N ALA A 29 -15.01 160.76 -13.32
CA ALA A 29 -16.11 160.13 -12.60
C ALA A 29 -17.43 160.41 -13.32
N GLY A 30 -18.04 159.34 -13.85
CA GLY A 30 -19.29 159.43 -14.59
C GLY A 30 -19.09 160.20 -15.90
N SER A 31 -19.83 161.29 -16.07
CA SER A 31 -19.84 162.05 -17.33
C SER A 31 -18.78 163.15 -17.41
N GLY A 32 -17.93 163.35 -16.40
CA GLY A 32 -16.95 164.45 -16.40
C GLY A 32 -15.73 164.25 -15.51
N PRO A 33 -14.78 165.22 -15.54
CA PRO A 33 -13.62 165.22 -14.66
C PRO A 33 -14.03 165.29 -13.19
N VAL A 34 -13.31 164.59 -12.31
CA VAL A 34 -13.54 164.63 -10.86
C VAL A 34 -13.30 166.05 -10.35
N ALA A 35 -14.24 166.61 -9.58
CA ALA A 35 -14.06 167.90 -8.89
C ALA A 35 -14.21 167.69 -7.37
N ARG A 36 -13.37 168.35 -6.56
CA ARG A 36 -13.45 168.30 -5.09
C ARG A 36 -13.83 169.67 -4.53
N VAL A 37 -14.83 169.71 -3.66
CA VAL A 37 -15.24 170.93 -2.94
C VAL A 37 -14.35 171.10 -1.70
N ASP A 38 -13.67 172.23 -1.57
CA ASP A 38 -12.88 172.63 -0.40
C ASP A 38 -13.35 173.99 0.11
N GLY A 39 -14.11 173.98 1.21
CA GLY A 39 -14.79 175.18 1.71
C GLY A 39 -15.78 175.76 0.70
N ALA A 40 -15.54 176.99 0.25
CA ALA A 40 -16.36 177.69 -0.73
C ALA A 40 -15.89 177.50 -2.19
N ASP A 41 -14.76 176.83 -2.41
CA ASP A 41 -14.17 176.66 -3.73
C ASP A 41 -14.39 175.23 -4.27
N VAL A 42 -14.65 175.11 -5.58
CA VAL A 42 -14.62 173.83 -6.30
C VAL A 42 -13.27 173.71 -6.99
N VAL A 43 -12.43 172.79 -6.49
CA VAL A 43 -11.08 172.54 -7.00
C VAL A 43 -11.12 171.34 -7.94
N PHE A 44 -10.79 171.56 -9.22
CA PHE A 44 -10.52 170.48 -10.16
C PHE A 44 -9.06 170.02 -9.99
N PRO A 45 -8.77 168.71 -9.88
CA PRO A 45 -7.40 168.20 -9.87
C PRO A 45 -6.68 168.68 -11.12
N ALA A 46 -5.44 169.13 -10.94
CA ALA A 46 -4.61 169.55 -12.06
C ALA A 46 -4.44 168.39 -13.05
N LEU A 47 -4.57 168.71 -14.34
CA LEU A 47 -4.27 167.80 -15.44
C LEU A 47 -2.84 167.30 -15.32
N ILE A 48 -2.65 165.98 -15.20
CA ILE A 48 -1.33 165.39 -15.05
C ILE A 48 -0.80 165.09 -16.45
N THR A 49 0.32 165.71 -16.83
CA THR A 49 0.96 165.49 -18.13
C THR A 49 2.34 164.86 -17.97
N ALA A 50 2.63 163.81 -18.72
CA ALA A 50 3.98 163.28 -18.88
C ALA A 50 4.38 163.32 -20.36
N ALA A 51 5.57 163.82 -20.65
CA ALA A 51 6.15 163.72 -21.98
C ALA A 51 6.60 162.27 -22.24
N ILE A 52 6.23 161.74 -23.39
CA ILE A 52 6.80 160.50 -23.93
C ILE A 52 8.03 160.93 -24.73
N VAL A 53 9.21 160.49 -24.32
CA VAL A 53 10.46 160.69 -25.07
C VAL A 53 10.87 159.35 -25.67
N ASP A 54 11.39 159.39 -26.89
CA ASP A 54 11.77 158.17 -27.62
C ASP A 54 12.79 157.36 -26.80
N GLY A 55 12.48 156.09 -26.57
CA GLY A 55 13.29 155.16 -25.76
C GLY A 55 13.01 155.12 -24.25
N ASP A 56 12.33 156.12 -23.67
CA ASP A 56 11.92 156.12 -22.26
C ASP A 56 10.50 156.72 -22.11
N PRO A 57 9.44 155.87 -22.07
CA PRO A 57 8.08 156.36 -22.11
C PRO A 57 7.65 157.06 -20.82
N GLY A 58 8.52 157.11 -19.81
CA GLY A 58 8.26 157.75 -18.53
C GLY A 58 7.38 156.90 -17.61
N THR A 59 7.27 157.36 -16.37
CA THR A 59 6.37 156.82 -15.36
C THR A 59 5.44 157.92 -14.87
N LEU A 60 4.22 157.54 -14.54
CA LEU A 60 3.24 158.43 -13.92
C LEU A 60 2.85 157.86 -12.57
N ASP A 61 3.02 158.66 -11.51
CA ASP A 61 2.53 158.30 -10.19
C ASP A 61 1.09 158.79 -10.05
N LEU A 62 0.17 157.82 -10.00
CA LEU A 62 -1.27 158.06 -9.94
C LEU A 62 -1.84 157.54 -8.62
N VAL A 63 -2.85 158.22 -8.10
CA VAL A 63 -3.62 157.77 -6.95
C VAL A 63 -4.54 156.61 -7.41
N PRO A 64 -4.55 155.47 -6.69
CA PRO A 64 -5.48 154.38 -6.98
C PRO A 64 -6.92 154.87 -7.01
N THR A 65 -7.68 154.45 -8.01
CA THR A 65 -9.04 154.94 -8.21
C THR A 65 -10.08 154.23 -7.34
N ARG A 66 -9.76 153.01 -6.86
CA ARG A 66 -10.57 152.19 -5.93
C ARG A 66 -12.04 152.04 -6.35
N GLY A 67 -12.31 151.90 -7.65
CA GLY A 67 -13.67 151.87 -8.20
C GLY A 67 -14.53 153.13 -8.02
N VAL A 68 -14.00 154.23 -7.46
CA VAL A 68 -14.76 155.49 -7.25
C VAL A 68 -14.72 156.40 -8.48
N CYS A 69 -13.66 156.25 -9.28
CA CYS A 69 -13.47 156.94 -10.55
C CYS A 69 -12.67 156.02 -11.49
N CYS A 70 -12.43 156.46 -12.70
CA CYS A 70 -11.44 155.87 -13.59
C CYS A 70 -10.45 156.94 -13.99
N VAL A 71 -9.33 156.51 -14.55
CA VAL A 71 -8.39 157.42 -15.17
C VAL A 71 -8.64 157.43 -16.66
N ARG A 72 -8.92 158.63 -17.18
CA ARG A 72 -8.97 158.94 -18.60
C ARG A 72 -7.57 159.26 -19.08
N TRP A 73 -7.07 158.42 -19.97
CA TRP A 73 -5.81 158.60 -20.66
C TRP A 73 -6.09 159.23 -22.01
N THR A 74 -5.55 160.42 -22.25
CA THR A 74 -5.62 161.13 -23.52
C THR A 74 -4.21 161.36 -24.03
N ILE A 75 -3.87 160.76 -25.17
CA ILE A 75 -2.49 160.82 -25.68
C ILE A 75 -2.48 161.60 -26.97
N GLN A 76 -1.59 162.60 -27.03
CA GLN A 76 -1.40 163.43 -28.20
C GLN A 76 0.04 163.25 -28.69
N SER A 77 0.20 162.72 -29.90
CA SER A 77 1.52 162.55 -30.52
C SER A 77 1.97 163.83 -31.22
N ASP A 78 3.26 164.18 -31.13
CA ASP A 78 3.80 165.34 -31.84
C ASP A 78 3.72 165.18 -33.37
N HIS A 79 3.70 163.94 -33.85
CA HIS A 79 3.79 163.58 -35.26
C HIS A 79 2.42 163.27 -35.90
N SER A 80 1.34 163.16 -35.12
CA SER A 80 -0.01 162.94 -35.66
C SER A 80 -1.09 163.63 -34.81
N ARG A 81 -2.07 164.26 -35.46
CA ARG A 81 -3.24 164.87 -34.77
C ARG A 81 -4.24 163.85 -34.20
N VAL A 82 -3.86 162.58 -34.06
CA VAL A 82 -4.75 161.54 -33.52
C VAL A 82 -4.68 161.56 -32.00
N THR A 83 -5.84 161.78 -31.38
CA THR A 83 -6.01 161.70 -29.92
C THR A 83 -6.71 160.40 -29.58
N VAL A 84 -6.03 159.49 -28.87
CA VAL A 84 -6.65 158.24 -28.36
C VAL A 84 -7.06 158.46 -26.91
N THR A 85 -8.31 158.14 -26.60
CA THR A 85 -8.85 158.18 -25.23
C THR A 85 -9.11 156.75 -24.74
N ARG A 86 -8.58 156.38 -23.56
CA ARG A 86 -8.90 155.12 -22.88
C ARG A 86 -9.22 155.37 -21.41
N PHE A 87 -10.12 154.57 -20.84
CA PHE A 87 -10.46 154.61 -19.42
C PHE A 87 -9.99 153.33 -18.74
N THR A 88 -9.20 153.47 -17.68
CA THR A 88 -8.72 152.31 -16.91
C THR A 88 -8.90 152.54 -15.43
N GLU A 89 -8.99 151.44 -14.68
CA GLU A 89 -8.84 151.48 -13.24
C GLU A 89 -7.36 151.53 -12.86
N ILE A 90 -7.00 152.33 -11.86
CA ILE A 90 -5.65 152.31 -11.28
C ILE A 90 -5.68 151.44 -10.02
N PRO A 91 -5.05 150.26 -10.04
CA PRO A 91 -5.09 149.34 -8.91
C PRO A 91 -4.29 149.90 -7.72
N GLU A 92 -4.68 149.56 -6.49
CA GLU A 92 -3.90 149.85 -5.27
C GLU A 92 -2.73 148.86 -5.13
N THR A 93 -1.87 148.86 -6.14
CA THR A 93 -0.66 148.03 -6.21
C THR A 93 0.54 148.92 -6.52
N GLY A 94 1.77 148.42 -6.33
CA GLY A 94 3.02 149.17 -6.52
C GLY A 94 3.26 149.65 -7.97
N SER A 95 4.32 149.16 -8.63
CA SER A 95 4.52 149.49 -10.05
C SER A 95 3.72 148.54 -10.93
N VAL A 96 2.97 149.08 -11.88
CA VAL A 96 2.19 148.31 -12.85
C VAL A 96 2.46 148.82 -14.27
N THR A 97 2.54 147.92 -15.25
CA THR A 97 2.69 148.32 -16.66
C THR A 97 1.33 148.71 -17.24
N PHE A 98 1.31 149.71 -18.12
CA PHE A 98 0.07 150.23 -18.70
C PHE A 98 -0.80 149.15 -19.36
N GLY A 99 -0.17 148.17 -20.04
CA GLY A 99 -0.90 147.07 -20.70
C GLY A 99 -1.62 146.12 -19.74
N ALA A 100 -1.24 146.08 -18.46
CA ALA A 100 -1.90 145.28 -17.43
C ALA A 100 -3.03 146.03 -16.72
N LEU A 101 -3.24 147.32 -17.03
CA LEU A 101 -4.35 148.08 -16.46
C LEU A 101 -5.68 147.57 -17.01
N GLN A 102 -6.61 147.30 -16.09
CA GLN A 102 -7.94 146.83 -16.43
C GLN A 102 -8.72 147.95 -17.12
N GLN A 103 -9.16 147.67 -18.35
CA GLN A 103 -10.05 148.57 -19.05
C GLN A 103 -11.43 148.49 -18.41
N VAL A 104 -11.97 149.65 -18.06
CA VAL A 104 -13.27 149.78 -17.41
C VAL A 104 -14.15 150.72 -18.19
N ASP A 105 -15.45 150.50 -18.11
CA ASP A 105 -16.44 151.43 -18.63
C ASP A 105 -16.43 152.73 -17.78
N PRO A 106 -16.34 153.94 -18.39
CA PRO A 106 -16.22 155.20 -17.64
C PRO A 106 -17.46 155.60 -16.83
N ALA A 107 -18.64 155.01 -17.11
CA ALA A 107 -19.88 155.28 -16.41
C ALA A 107 -20.14 154.28 -15.27
N THR A 108 -19.74 153.01 -15.43
CA THR A 108 -20.06 151.94 -14.46
C THR A 108 -18.85 151.40 -13.69
N PHE A 109 -17.63 151.65 -14.18
CA PHE A 109 -16.37 151.18 -13.59
C PHE A 109 -16.25 149.63 -13.52
N VAL A 110 -16.97 148.89 -14.37
CA VAL A 110 -16.98 147.40 -14.42
C VAL A 110 -16.18 146.87 -15.65
N PRO A 111 -15.52 145.69 -15.59
CA PRO A 111 -14.78 145.09 -16.72
C PRO A 111 -15.69 144.62 -17.88
N THR A 112 -15.18 144.66 -19.13
CA THR A 112 -15.97 144.40 -20.37
C THR A 112 -16.24 142.90 -20.67
N ALA A 113 -17.33 142.60 -21.39
CA ALA A 113 -17.93 141.27 -21.59
C ALA A 113 -17.05 140.17 -22.25
N ASP A 114 -16.03 140.53 -23.03
CA ASP A 114 -15.23 139.56 -23.81
C ASP A 114 -14.38 138.61 -22.94
N VAL A 115 -14.05 139.02 -21.71
CA VAL A 115 -13.24 138.22 -20.78
C VAL A 115 -14.03 137.04 -20.20
N VAL A 116 -15.35 137.16 -20.09
CA VAL A 116 -16.23 136.10 -19.53
C VAL A 116 -16.38 134.94 -20.52
N ALA A 117 -16.55 135.23 -21.82
CA ALA A 117 -16.74 134.22 -22.86
C ALA A 117 -15.52 133.30 -23.03
N ALA A 118 -14.30 133.81 -22.86
CA ALA A 118 -13.09 133.00 -22.95
C ALA A 118 -12.94 132.00 -21.79
N TRP A 119 -13.46 132.35 -20.60
CA TRP A 119 -13.42 131.50 -19.43
C TRP A 119 -14.43 130.33 -19.52
N GLU A 120 -15.63 130.60 -20.06
CA GLU A 120 -16.65 129.57 -20.26
C GLU A 120 -16.20 128.49 -21.26
N ALA A 121 -15.54 128.87 -22.36
CA ALA A 121 -14.99 127.92 -23.33
C ALA A 121 -13.94 126.96 -22.73
N ALA A 122 -13.09 127.46 -21.82
CA ALA A 122 -12.09 126.64 -21.16
C ALA A 122 -12.70 125.59 -20.20
N ILE A 123 -13.84 125.92 -19.58
CA ILE A 123 -14.57 124.97 -18.72
C ILE A 123 -15.13 123.81 -19.55
N ASP A 124 -15.70 124.11 -20.72
CA ASP A 124 -16.26 123.09 -21.63
C ASP A 124 -15.18 122.14 -22.15
N ASP A 125 -14.00 122.65 -22.51
CA ASP A 125 -12.87 121.82 -22.93
C ASP A 125 -12.38 120.87 -21.82
N VAL A 126 -12.31 121.36 -20.58
CA VAL A 126 -11.94 120.54 -19.42
C VAL A 126 -12.99 119.47 -19.13
N ALA A 127 -14.28 119.79 -19.27
CA ALA A 127 -15.36 118.82 -19.13
C ALA A 127 -15.26 117.73 -20.22
N ALA A 128 -15.01 118.10 -21.47
CA ALA A 128 -14.84 117.16 -22.57
C ALA A 128 -13.63 116.23 -22.37
N LEU A 129 -12.49 116.76 -21.89
CA LEU A 129 -11.30 115.95 -21.57
C LEU A 129 -11.56 114.98 -20.42
N ARG A 130 -12.28 115.41 -19.38
CA ARG A 130 -12.69 114.54 -18.28
C ARG A 130 -13.55 113.39 -18.80
N ASP A 131 -14.53 113.67 -19.65
CA ASP A 131 -15.45 112.65 -20.16
C ASP A 131 -14.71 111.66 -21.08
N GLN A 132 -13.74 112.12 -21.88
CA GLN A 132 -12.84 111.25 -22.66
C GLN A 132 -11.96 110.37 -21.76
N ALA A 133 -11.42 110.90 -20.67
CA ALA A 133 -10.61 110.15 -19.72
C ALA A 133 -11.44 109.06 -19.02
N VAL A 134 -12.69 109.37 -18.64
CA VAL A 134 -13.63 108.39 -18.09
C VAL A 134 -13.92 107.28 -19.09
N GLY A 135 -14.24 107.62 -20.36
CA GLY A 135 -14.48 106.63 -21.40
C GLY A 135 -13.28 105.71 -21.67
N SER A 136 -12.08 106.30 -21.68
CA SER A 136 -10.82 105.54 -21.83
C SER A 136 -10.58 104.59 -20.66
N ALA A 137 -10.83 105.05 -19.42
CA ALA A 137 -10.71 104.22 -18.23
C ALA A 137 -11.72 103.05 -18.22
N SER A 138 -12.96 103.28 -18.62
CA SER A 138 -13.97 102.22 -18.78
C SER A 138 -13.54 101.17 -19.80
N THR A 139 -13.06 101.60 -20.97
CA THR A 139 -12.56 100.69 -22.03
C THR A 139 -11.37 99.86 -21.54
N ALA A 140 -10.46 100.48 -20.78
CA ALA A 140 -9.32 99.77 -20.20
C ALA A 140 -9.76 98.74 -19.15
N ALA A 141 -10.75 99.07 -18.31
CA ALA A 141 -11.32 98.15 -17.33
C ALA A 141 -11.99 96.94 -18.01
N GLU A 142 -12.79 97.17 -19.05
CA GLU A 142 -13.39 96.10 -19.86
C GLU A 142 -12.34 95.20 -20.53
N SER A 143 -11.29 95.81 -21.07
CA SER A 143 -10.16 95.08 -21.65
C SER A 143 -9.44 94.21 -20.62
N ALA A 144 -9.23 94.71 -19.40
CA ALA A 144 -8.62 93.96 -18.30
C ALA A 144 -9.51 92.77 -17.86
N SER A 145 -10.82 92.97 -17.76
CA SER A 145 -11.78 91.89 -17.46
C SER A 145 -11.76 90.81 -18.54
N THR A 146 -11.72 91.21 -19.82
CA THR A 146 -11.65 90.28 -20.96
C THR A 146 -10.35 89.49 -20.97
N ALA A 147 -9.22 90.14 -20.69
CA ALA A 147 -7.92 89.49 -20.57
C ALA A 147 -7.90 88.49 -19.40
N SER A 148 -8.47 88.86 -18.25
CA SER A 148 -8.59 87.97 -17.08
C SER A 148 -9.44 86.74 -17.41
N ALA A 149 -10.60 86.91 -18.04
CA ALA A 149 -11.45 85.80 -18.47
C ALA A 149 -10.75 84.87 -19.50
N SER A 150 -9.98 85.45 -20.40
CA SER A 150 -9.16 84.70 -21.38
C SER A 150 -8.07 83.90 -20.70
N ALA A 151 -7.37 84.47 -19.70
CA ALA A 151 -6.37 83.77 -18.91
C ALA A 151 -6.97 82.61 -18.13
N THR A 152 -8.15 82.78 -17.52
CA THR A 152 -8.89 81.70 -16.85
C THR A 152 -9.27 80.59 -17.84
N SER A 153 -9.74 80.94 -19.04
CA SER A 153 -10.10 79.98 -20.07
C SER A 153 -8.88 79.18 -20.58
N ALA A 154 -7.73 79.86 -20.72
CA ALA A 154 -6.47 79.22 -21.10
C ALA A 154 -5.96 78.27 -20.00
N ALA A 155 -6.04 78.67 -18.72
CA ALA A 155 -5.71 77.81 -17.59
C ALA A 155 -6.60 76.56 -17.56
N GLY A 156 -7.92 76.72 -17.70
CA GLY A 156 -8.84 75.58 -17.78
C GLY A 156 -8.57 74.65 -18.97
N SER A 157 -8.15 75.21 -20.12
CA SER A 157 -7.75 74.41 -21.28
C SER A 157 -6.45 73.63 -21.04
N ALA A 158 -5.49 74.22 -20.33
CA ALA A 158 -4.25 73.56 -19.95
C ALA A 158 -4.50 72.42 -18.95
N ASP A 159 -5.38 72.63 -17.96
CA ASP A 159 -5.79 71.58 -17.02
C ASP A 159 -6.49 70.42 -17.75
N ALA A 160 -7.42 70.73 -18.66
CA ALA A 160 -8.09 69.72 -19.48
C ALA A 160 -7.10 68.91 -20.34
N ALA A 161 -6.10 69.57 -20.92
CA ALA A 161 -5.03 68.90 -21.66
C ALA A 161 -4.17 68.00 -20.75
N GLY A 162 -3.88 68.45 -19.52
CA GLY A 162 -3.19 67.65 -18.50
C GLY A 162 -3.96 66.38 -18.14
N VAL A 163 -5.26 66.51 -17.86
CA VAL A 163 -6.15 65.36 -17.58
C VAL A 163 -6.19 64.40 -18.76
N ALA A 164 -6.30 64.91 -19.99
CA ALA A 164 -6.29 64.09 -21.21
C ALA A 164 -4.97 63.34 -21.39
N ALA A 165 -3.82 63.98 -21.11
CA ALA A 165 -2.52 63.35 -21.17
C ALA A 165 -2.38 62.22 -20.13
N THR A 166 -2.85 62.42 -18.90
CA THR A 166 -2.89 61.37 -17.86
C THR A 166 -3.79 60.20 -18.28
N ALA A 167 -4.97 60.48 -18.84
CA ALA A 167 -5.88 59.44 -19.33
C ALA A 167 -5.28 58.63 -20.50
N ALA A 168 -4.56 59.29 -21.41
CA ALA A 168 -3.84 58.64 -22.50
C ALA A 168 -2.70 57.75 -21.99
N SER A 169 -1.93 58.22 -20.99
CA SER A 169 -0.89 57.43 -20.34
C SER A 169 -1.46 56.18 -19.66
N GLY A 170 -2.56 56.31 -18.91
CA GLY A 170 -3.25 55.18 -18.30
C GLY A 170 -3.74 54.16 -19.33
N SER A 171 -4.28 54.64 -20.45
CA SER A 171 -4.72 53.77 -21.57
C SER A 171 -3.54 53.02 -22.20
N ALA A 172 -2.39 53.67 -22.38
CA ALA A 172 -1.18 53.04 -22.90
C ALA A 172 -0.66 51.93 -21.95
N SER A 173 -0.66 52.17 -20.64
CA SER A 173 -0.30 51.17 -19.63
C SER A 173 -1.26 49.98 -19.62
N ALA A 174 -2.58 50.23 -19.73
CA ALA A 174 -3.58 49.17 -19.82
C ALA A 174 -3.41 48.30 -21.09
N ALA A 175 -3.09 48.92 -22.22
CA ALA A 175 -2.78 48.22 -23.46
C ALA A 175 -1.52 47.37 -23.35
N ALA A 176 -0.44 47.91 -22.75
CA ALA A 176 0.80 47.17 -22.51
C ALA A 176 0.59 45.97 -21.57
N GLY A 177 -0.22 46.15 -20.51
CA GLY A 177 -0.64 45.07 -19.62
C GLY A 177 -1.40 43.98 -20.36
N SER A 178 -2.39 44.36 -21.18
CA SER A 178 -3.18 43.43 -21.99
C SER A 178 -2.31 42.63 -22.98
N ALA A 179 -1.34 43.29 -23.63
CA ALA A 179 -0.38 42.64 -24.53
C ALA A 179 0.50 41.61 -23.78
N SER A 180 0.90 41.93 -22.55
CA SER A 180 1.70 41.03 -21.71
C SER A 180 0.88 39.80 -21.30
N THR A 181 -0.37 39.99 -20.87
CA THR A 181 -1.30 38.90 -20.56
C THR A 181 -1.55 38.02 -21.79
N ALA A 182 -1.74 38.60 -22.98
CA ALA A 182 -1.90 37.85 -24.21
C ALA A 182 -0.67 37.01 -24.56
N SER A 183 0.53 37.56 -24.39
CA SER A 183 1.80 36.84 -24.59
C SER A 183 1.95 35.64 -23.63
N THR A 184 1.64 35.84 -22.34
CA THR A 184 1.62 34.75 -21.35
C THR A 184 0.57 33.69 -21.70
N GLY A 185 -0.61 34.11 -22.16
CA GLY A 185 -1.67 33.22 -22.64
C GLY A 185 -1.21 32.36 -23.82
N ALA A 186 -0.54 32.98 -24.82
CA ALA A 186 0.01 32.28 -25.97
C ALA A 186 1.09 31.26 -25.56
N ALA A 187 2.03 31.64 -24.68
CA ALA A 187 3.05 30.72 -24.17
C ALA A 187 2.45 29.53 -23.41
N THR A 188 1.40 29.79 -22.62
CA THR A 188 0.64 28.75 -21.92
C THR A 188 -0.03 27.80 -22.90
N ALA A 189 -0.69 28.34 -23.95
CA ALA A 189 -1.33 27.54 -24.99
C ALA A 189 -0.33 26.63 -25.72
N THR A 190 0.85 27.16 -26.09
CA THR A 190 1.95 26.37 -26.68
C THR A 190 2.39 25.24 -25.75
N THR A 191 2.57 25.52 -24.46
CA THR A 191 2.96 24.51 -23.47
C THR A 191 1.91 23.39 -23.36
N LYS A 192 0.62 23.75 -23.36
CA LYS A 192 -0.49 22.77 -23.32
C LYS A 192 -0.58 21.96 -24.60
N ALA A 193 -0.33 22.55 -25.76
CA ALA A 193 -0.27 21.84 -27.03
C ALA A 193 0.85 20.78 -27.04
N THR A 194 2.05 21.14 -26.57
CA THR A 194 3.17 20.19 -26.43
C THR A 194 2.82 19.05 -25.46
N ALA A 195 2.25 19.36 -24.30
CA ALA A 195 1.83 18.34 -23.33
C ALA A 195 0.76 17.39 -23.90
N ALA A 196 -0.17 17.92 -24.70
CA ALA A 196 -1.17 17.10 -25.40
C ALA A 196 -0.53 16.18 -26.45
N SER A 197 0.44 16.67 -27.23
CA SER A 197 1.20 15.86 -28.19
C SER A 197 1.94 14.71 -27.49
N SER A 198 2.68 14.99 -26.41
CA SER A 198 3.39 13.96 -25.66
C SER A 198 2.44 12.92 -25.04
N SER A 199 1.25 13.36 -24.61
CA SER A 199 0.22 12.44 -24.10
C SER A 199 -0.33 11.54 -25.22
N ALA A 200 -0.50 12.05 -26.44
CA ALA A 200 -0.91 11.26 -27.59
C ALA A 200 0.16 10.21 -27.97
N ASP A 201 1.45 10.58 -27.97
CA ASP A 201 2.55 9.66 -28.24
C ASP A 201 2.64 8.55 -27.18
N ALA A 202 2.46 8.89 -25.90
CA ALA A 202 2.42 7.92 -24.82
C ALA A 202 1.23 6.95 -24.95
N ALA A 203 0.06 7.45 -25.38
CA ALA A 203 -1.11 6.62 -25.66
C ALA A 203 -0.87 5.68 -26.85
N ALA A 204 -0.26 6.15 -27.94
CA ALA A 204 0.09 5.32 -29.10
C ALA A 204 1.11 4.21 -28.75
N THR A 205 2.10 4.54 -27.92
CA THR A 205 3.08 3.58 -27.40
C THR A 205 2.40 2.50 -26.55
N SER A 206 1.47 2.92 -25.67
CA SER A 206 0.70 2.01 -24.81
C SER A 206 -0.20 1.07 -25.63
N ALA A 207 -0.83 1.58 -26.70
CA ALA A 207 -1.62 0.76 -27.62
C ALA A 207 -0.76 -0.30 -28.34
N THR A 208 0.44 0.07 -28.78
CA THR A 208 1.39 -0.86 -29.40
C THR A 208 1.84 -1.95 -28.42
N ALA A 209 2.15 -1.58 -27.18
CA ALA A 209 2.50 -2.54 -26.13
C ALA A 209 1.35 -3.52 -25.85
N ALA A 210 0.11 -3.02 -25.77
CA ALA A 210 -1.08 -3.85 -25.56
C ALA A 210 -1.30 -4.85 -26.72
N ALA A 211 -1.10 -4.43 -27.97
CA ALA A 211 -1.16 -5.32 -29.13
C ALA A 211 -0.08 -6.40 -29.09
N GLY A 212 1.14 -6.06 -28.65
CA GLY A 212 2.22 -7.02 -28.41
C GLY A 212 1.86 -8.05 -27.34
N SER A 213 1.31 -7.61 -26.20
CA SER A 213 0.83 -8.50 -25.14
C SER A 213 -0.29 -9.44 -25.62
N ALA A 214 -1.23 -8.95 -26.42
CA ALA A 214 -2.29 -9.77 -27.01
C ALA A 214 -1.73 -10.87 -27.93
N SER A 215 -0.72 -10.53 -28.74
CA SER A 215 -0.06 -11.48 -29.64
C SER A 215 0.71 -12.55 -28.87
N ALA A 216 1.41 -12.16 -27.80
CA ALA A 216 2.09 -13.10 -26.89
C ALA A 216 1.10 -14.05 -26.21
N ALA A 217 -0.04 -13.55 -25.74
CA ALA A 217 -1.09 -14.35 -25.13
C ALA A 217 -1.69 -15.37 -26.12
N ALA A 218 -1.93 -14.98 -27.37
CA ALA A 218 -2.38 -15.89 -28.43
C ALA A 218 -1.33 -16.99 -28.73
N GLY A 219 -0.05 -16.64 -28.72
CA GLY A 219 1.05 -17.61 -28.82
C GLY A 219 1.05 -18.62 -27.66
N SER A 220 0.92 -18.15 -26.41
CA SER A 220 0.81 -19.02 -25.24
C SER A 220 -0.41 -19.96 -25.29
N ALA A 221 -1.56 -19.47 -25.76
CA ALA A 221 -2.76 -20.30 -25.95
C ALA A 221 -2.54 -21.42 -26.98
N SER A 222 -1.83 -21.11 -28.06
CA SER A 222 -1.50 -22.10 -29.11
C SER A 222 -0.53 -23.17 -28.58
N ALA A 223 0.49 -22.76 -27.83
CA ALA A 223 1.42 -23.68 -27.17
C ALA A 223 0.71 -24.61 -26.18
N ALA A 224 -0.23 -24.08 -25.38
CA ALA A 224 -1.04 -24.89 -24.47
C ALA A 224 -1.89 -25.94 -25.22
N GLY A 225 -2.43 -25.59 -26.39
CA GLY A 225 -3.15 -26.53 -27.26
C GLY A 225 -2.27 -27.68 -27.77
N LEU A 226 -1.02 -27.40 -28.14
CA LEU A 226 -0.05 -28.43 -28.50
C LEU A 226 0.30 -29.34 -27.33
N SER A 227 0.59 -28.77 -26.15
CA SER A 227 0.88 -29.56 -24.94
C SER A 227 -0.27 -30.48 -24.54
N LYS A 228 -1.54 -30.05 -24.73
CA LYS A 228 -2.70 -30.93 -24.53
C LYS A 228 -2.69 -32.12 -25.50
N THR A 229 -2.38 -31.87 -26.77
CA THR A 229 -2.30 -32.92 -27.79
C THR A 229 -1.20 -33.93 -27.48
N ASP A 230 -0.03 -33.46 -27.06
CA ASP A 230 1.09 -34.31 -26.65
C ASP A 230 0.73 -35.17 -25.43
N ALA A 231 0.03 -34.58 -24.44
CA ALA A 231 -0.44 -35.32 -23.27
C ALA A 231 -1.45 -36.41 -23.63
N ASP A 232 -2.38 -36.14 -24.55
CA ASP A 232 -3.32 -37.14 -25.05
C ASP A 232 -2.63 -38.27 -25.82
N ALA A 233 -1.62 -37.96 -26.64
CA ALA A 233 -0.80 -38.95 -27.32
C ALA A 233 -0.03 -39.84 -26.33
N ALA A 234 0.57 -39.25 -25.30
CA ALA A 234 1.27 -39.98 -24.24
C ALA A 234 0.33 -40.91 -23.47
N ARG A 235 -0.90 -40.46 -23.17
CA ARG A 235 -1.93 -41.27 -22.52
C ARG A 235 -2.28 -42.52 -23.36
N VAL A 236 -2.48 -42.35 -24.67
CA VAL A 236 -2.79 -43.47 -25.58
C VAL A 236 -1.62 -44.46 -25.67
N ALA A 237 -0.39 -43.96 -25.75
CA ALA A 237 0.80 -44.81 -25.74
C ALA A 237 0.90 -45.65 -24.45
N ALA A 238 0.62 -45.05 -23.28
CA ALA A 238 0.61 -45.76 -22.01
C ALA A 238 -0.46 -46.87 -21.95
N GLN A 239 -1.69 -46.59 -22.41
CA GLN A 239 -2.77 -47.59 -22.49
C GLN A 239 -2.40 -48.76 -23.41
N THR A 240 -1.74 -48.46 -24.53
CA THR A 240 -1.25 -49.47 -25.48
C THR A 240 -0.18 -50.35 -24.83
N ALA A 241 0.78 -49.75 -24.13
CA ALA A 241 1.82 -50.48 -23.40
C ALA A 241 1.24 -51.38 -22.30
N GLN A 242 0.25 -50.90 -21.54
CA GLN A 242 -0.47 -51.70 -20.54
C GLN A 242 -1.11 -52.95 -21.16
N THR A 243 -1.84 -52.77 -22.26
CA THR A 243 -2.49 -53.87 -22.99
C THR A 243 -1.46 -54.90 -23.48
N GLY A 244 -0.31 -54.43 -23.98
CA GLY A 244 0.80 -55.30 -24.38
C GLY A 244 1.36 -56.11 -23.21
N ALA A 245 1.53 -55.49 -22.04
CA ALA A 245 2.00 -56.17 -20.84
C ALA A 245 1.01 -57.24 -20.33
N GLU A 246 -0.29 -56.94 -20.34
CA GLU A 246 -1.34 -57.89 -19.95
C GLU A 246 -1.38 -59.10 -20.89
N THR A 247 -1.22 -58.86 -22.20
CA THR A 247 -1.12 -59.93 -23.21
C THR A 247 0.10 -60.82 -22.96
N ALA A 248 1.27 -60.22 -22.69
CA ALA A 248 2.49 -60.96 -22.40
C ALA A 248 2.36 -61.82 -21.13
N ARG A 249 1.73 -61.29 -20.07
CA ARG A 249 1.44 -62.04 -18.85
C ARG A 249 0.57 -63.27 -19.13
N ALA A 250 -0.54 -63.09 -19.87
CA ALA A 250 -1.42 -64.19 -20.21
C ALA A 250 -0.70 -65.28 -21.03
N GLY A 251 0.17 -64.89 -21.96
CA GLY A 251 1.02 -65.83 -22.70
C GLY A 251 1.98 -66.63 -21.80
N ALA A 252 2.59 -65.96 -20.82
CA ALA A 252 3.49 -66.62 -19.86
C ALA A 252 2.75 -67.60 -18.94
N GLU A 253 1.56 -67.23 -18.45
CA GLU A 253 0.70 -68.10 -17.64
C GLU A 253 0.28 -69.37 -18.42
N ALA A 254 -0.14 -69.22 -19.68
CA ALA A 254 -0.48 -70.34 -20.53
C ALA A 254 0.70 -71.29 -20.79
N ALA A 255 1.90 -70.75 -21.03
CA ALA A 255 3.11 -71.54 -21.23
C ALA A 255 3.50 -72.34 -19.97
N ARG A 256 3.37 -71.71 -18.79
CA ARG A 256 3.60 -72.38 -17.50
C ARG A 256 2.62 -73.55 -17.32
N ASP A 257 1.33 -73.30 -17.52
CA ASP A 257 0.31 -74.32 -17.26
C ASP A 257 0.46 -75.51 -18.22
N LEU A 258 0.85 -75.27 -19.47
CA LEU A 258 1.18 -76.33 -20.43
C LEU A 258 2.40 -77.17 -20.00
N ALA A 259 3.42 -76.53 -19.40
CA ALA A 259 4.60 -77.24 -18.91
C ALA A 259 4.31 -78.12 -17.68
N LEU A 260 3.38 -77.70 -16.80
CA LEU A 260 2.97 -78.48 -15.64
C LEU A 260 1.96 -79.59 -15.98
N ALA A 261 1.16 -79.42 -17.02
CA ALA A 261 0.18 -80.41 -17.46
C ALA A 261 0.88 -81.69 -17.94
N GLY A 262 0.79 -82.76 -17.14
CA GLY A 262 1.28 -84.10 -17.49
C GLY A 262 2.51 -84.57 -16.71
N GLN A 263 3.27 -83.67 -16.07
CA GLN A 263 4.48 -84.05 -15.32
C GLN A 263 4.20 -84.89 -14.07
N PHE A 264 3.00 -84.79 -13.47
CA PHE A 264 2.67 -85.42 -12.19
C PHE A 264 1.53 -86.44 -12.23
N VAL A 265 0.97 -86.76 -13.41
CA VAL A 265 -0.21 -87.64 -13.53
C VAL A 265 0.11 -89.09 -13.14
N GLY A 266 1.37 -89.51 -13.22
CA GLY A 266 1.90 -90.79 -12.75
C GLY A 266 1.45 -92.01 -13.57
N SER A 267 2.41 -92.79 -14.05
CA SER A 267 2.16 -93.94 -14.95
C SER A 267 1.75 -95.21 -14.18
N PRO A 268 0.79 -96.00 -14.66
CA PRO A 268 0.42 -97.26 -14.01
C PRO A 268 1.55 -98.31 -14.14
N LEU A 269 1.84 -99.04 -13.06
CA LEU A 269 2.89 -100.08 -13.03
C LEU A 269 2.39 -101.46 -13.47
N GLY A 270 1.14 -101.82 -13.17
CA GLY A 270 0.55 -103.12 -13.53
C GLY A 270 1.36 -104.31 -12.99
N THR A 271 1.82 -105.18 -13.88
CA THR A 271 2.63 -106.37 -13.55
C THR A 271 4.13 -106.16 -13.78
N THR A 272 4.60 -104.91 -13.84
CA THR A 272 6.00 -104.60 -14.15
C THR A 272 6.91 -104.90 -12.96
N ASP A 273 8.07 -105.50 -13.23
CA ASP A 273 9.14 -105.67 -12.25
C ASP A 273 9.77 -104.30 -11.92
N LEU A 274 9.78 -103.93 -10.64
CA LEU A 274 10.33 -102.65 -10.19
C LEU A 274 11.82 -102.48 -10.50
N ASN A 275 12.56 -103.56 -10.74
CA ASN A 275 13.96 -103.46 -11.16
C ASN A 275 14.14 -102.83 -12.54
N THR A 276 13.10 -102.86 -13.38
CA THR A 276 13.11 -102.31 -14.74
C THR A 276 12.68 -100.83 -14.80
N ILE A 277 12.05 -100.33 -13.74
CA ILE A 277 11.59 -98.94 -13.66
C ILE A 277 12.75 -98.02 -13.26
N VAL A 278 13.50 -97.59 -14.26
CA VAL A 278 14.71 -96.77 -14.09
C VAL A 278 14.52 -95.32 -14.52
N THR A 279 13.44 -95.02 -15.23
CA THR A 279 13.13 -93.67 -15.72
C THR A 279 12.57 -92.81 -14.59
N PRO A 280 13.09 -91.60 -14.34
CA PRO A 280 12.55 -90.71 -13.33
C PRO A 280 11.07 -90.41 -13.54
N GLY A 281 10.30 -90.42 -12.47
CA GLY A 281 8.86 -90.15 -12.53
C GLY A 281 8.09 -90.67 -11.32
N VAL A 282 6.78 -90.40 -11.35
CA VAL A 282 5.82 -90.95 -10.41
C VAL A 282 5.12 -92.13 -11.09
N TYR A 283 4.98 -93.23 -10.38
CA TYR A 283 4.30 -94.42 -10.88
C TYR A 283 3.31 -94.93 -9.85
N ARG A 284 2.20 -95.52 -10.30
CA ARG A 284 1.10 -95.96 -9.45
C ARG A 284 0.88 -97.45 -9.61
N GLN A 285 0.87 -98.18 -8.50
CA GLN A 285 0.47 -99.58 -8.47
C GLN A 285 -0.99 -99.70 -8.04
N GLY A 286 -1.86 -99.95 -9.01
CA GLY A 286 -3.32 -100.05 -8.82
C GLY A 286 -3.85 -101.46 -8.58
N SER A 287 -3.00 -102.49 -8.69
CA SER A 287 -3.32 -103.91 -8.47
C SER A 287 -2.33 -104.54 -7.48
N ALA A 288 -2.67 -105.68 -6.87
CA ALA A 288 -1.85 -106.30 -5.82
C ALA A 288 -0.36 -106.34 -6.20
N ALA A 289 0.50 -105.77 -5.35
CA ALA A 289 1.94 -105.79 -5.54
C ALA A 289 2.49 -107.20 -5.27
N SER A 290 3.56 -107.58 -5.98
CA SER A 290 4.16 -108.91 -5.86
C SER A 290 5.61 -108.82 -5.43
N LEU A 291 5.97 -109.55 -4.37
CA LEU A 291 7.37 -109.66 -3.93
C LEU A 291 8.25 -110.30 -5.02
N ALA A 292 7.69 -111.17 -5.87
CA ALA A 292 8.39 -111.75 -7.02
C ALA A 292 8.73 -110.70 -8.10
N LEU A 293 8.06 -109.55 -8.10
CA LEU A 293 8.31 -108.41 -8.99
C LEU A 293 9.11 -107.29 -8.30
N ASN A 294 9.88 -107.65 -7.26
CA ASN A 294 10.76 -106.76 -6.51
C ASN A 294 10.05 -105.60 -5.79
N TYR A 295 8.77 -105.75 -5.48
CA TYR A 295 8.07 -104.84 -4.56
C TYR A 295 8.55 -105.10 -3.12
N PRO A 296 8.63 -104.05 -2.28
CA PRO A 296 9.01 -104.20 -0.86
C PRO A 296 7.90 -104.82 0.00
N THR A 297 6.66 -104.79 -0.50
CA THR A 297 5.45 -105.27 0.19
C THR A 297 4.41 -105.69 -0.84
N THR A 298 3.35 -106.39 -0.41
CA THR A 298 2.22 -106.81 -1.25
C THR A 298 1.12 -105.74 -1.37
N TYR A 299 1.25 -104.63 -0.63
CA TYR A 299 0.30 -103.51 -0.68
C TYR A 299 0.41 -102.70 -1.96
N LEU A 300 -0.72 -102.12 -2.39
CA LEU A 300 -0.79 -101.09 -3.44
C LEU A 300 0.05 -99.87 -3.03
N GLY A 301 0.34 -98.97 -3.95
CA GLY A 301 1.14 -97.80 -3.60
C GLY A 301 1.62 -96.95 -4.75
N THR A 302 2.42 -95.95 -4.41
CA THR A 302 3.05 -95.04 -5.35
C THR A 302 4.56 -95.24 -5.28
N LEU A 303 5.18 -95.41 -6.45
CA LEU A 303 6.62 -95.45 -6.61
C LEU A 303 7.11 -94.10 -7.14
N TYR A 304 8.07 -93.51 -6.45
CA TYR A 304 8.86 -92.39 -6.95
C TYR A 304 10.20 -92.92 -7.41
N VAL A 305 10.57 -92.59 -8.64
CA VAL A 305 11.89 -92.90 -9.20
C VAL A 305 12.60 -91.57 -9.44
N ASN A 306 13.75 -91.39 -8.83
CA ASN A 306 14.57 -90.20 -9.00
C ASN A 306 15.94 -90.59 -9.55
N LEU A 307 16.43 -89.81 -10.51
CA LEU A 307 17.84 -89.86 -10.92
C LEU A 307 18.61 -88.87 -10.05
N VAL A 308 19.40 -89.39 -9.11
CA VAL A 308 20.21 -88.58 -8.17
C VAL A 308 21.45 -88.01 -8.88
N ALA A 309 22.06 -88.79 -9.77
CA ALA A 309 23.20 -88.35 -10.57
C ALA A 309 23.27 -89.09 -11.91
N ASN A 310 23.59 -88.37 -12.98
CA ASN A 310 23.75 -88.94 -14.32
C ASN A 310 25.20 -89.43 -14.54
N VAL A 311 25.62 -90.44 -13.80
CA VAL A 311 26.94 -91.09 -13.93
C VAL A 311 26.76 -92.52 -14.47
N ASN A 312 27.45 -92.87 -15.57
CA ASN A 312 27.57 -94.21 -16.19
C ASN A 312 26.54 -95.27 -15.72
N GLY A 313 25.30 -95.16 -16.22
CA GLY A 313 24.19 -96.07 -15.90
C GLY A 313 23.17 -95.52 -14.88
N GLY A 314 23.44 -94.34 -14.31
CA GLY A 314 22.54 -93.57 -13.44
C GLY A 314 22.57 -94.02 -11.98
N TRP A 315 22.67 -93.07 -11.05
CA TRP A 315 22.31 -93.31 -9.66
C TRP A 315 20.80 -93.09 -9.51
N ILE A 316 20.08 -94.19 -9.35
CA ILE A 316 18.63 -94.19 -9.25
C ILE A 316 18.23 -94.48 -7.81
N THR A 317 17.30 -93.69 -7.27
CA THR A 317 16.61 -94.00 -6.03
C THR A 317 15.15 -94.30 -6.31
N GLN A 318 14.67 -95.35 -5.67
CA GLN A 318 13.27 -95.72 -5.66
C GLN A 318 12.73 -95.55 -4.26
N THR A 319 11.62 -94.83 -4.13
CA THR A 319 10.86 -94.72 -2.88
C THR A 319 9.44 -95.20 -3.14
N TYR A 320 9.01 -96.24 -2.42
CA TYR A 320 7.68 -96.79 -2.49
C TYR A 320 6.88 -96.40 -1.26
N TYR A 321 5.74 -95.73 -1.49
CA TYR A 321 4.76 -95.41 -0.46
C TYR A 321 3.56 -96.34 -0.61
N PRO A 322 3.41 -97.33 0.28
CA PRO A 322 2.25 -98.18 0.24
C PRO A 322 0.99 -97.40 0.59
N ILE A 323 -0.10 -97.74 -0.07
CA ILE A 323 -1.44 -97.23 0.20
C ILE A 323 -2.29 -98.44 0.55
N VAL A 324 -2.92 -98.39 1.72
CA VAL A 324 -3.90 -99.39 2.14
C VAL A 324 -5.23 -98.68 2.37
N HIS A 325 -6.31 -99.28 1.89
CA HIS A 325 -7.64 -98.65 1.91
C HIS A 325 -8.35 -98.77 3.28
N ASP A 326 -7.87 -99.62 4.18
CA ASP A 326 -8.58 -100.00 5.41
C ASP A 326 -7.98 -99.42 6.71
N GLY A 327 -7.08 -98.43 6.61
CA GLY A 327 -6.43 -97.83 7.77
C GLY A 327 -5.37 -98.72 8.44
N SER A 328 -5.04 -99.87 7.84
CA SER A 328 -3.99 -100.77 8.31
C SER A 328 -2.60 -100.42 7.73
N GLN A 329 -1.58 -100.63 8.57
CA GLN A 329 -0.15 -100.91 8.30
C GLN A 329 0.60 -100.10 7.22
N GLY A 330 0.17 -100.13 5.96
CA GLY A 330 1.01 -99.71 4.83
C GLY A 330 1.24 -98.20 4.71
N SER A 331 0.37 -97.34 5.26
CA SER A 331 0.62 -95.89 5.26
C SER A 331 1.64 -95.44 6.32
N ARG A 332 2.15 -96.36 7.14
CA ARG A 332 3.05 -96.08 8.26
C ARG A 332 4.52 -96.34 7.94
N VAL A 333 4.84 -96.81 6.74
CA VAL A 333 6.20 -97.13 6.31
C VAL A 333 6.41 -96.62 4.89
N ALA A 334 7.53 -95.97 4.62
CA ALA A 334 8.02 -95.78 3.26
C ALA A 334 9.19 -96.74 3.02
N TYR A 335 9.29 -97.33 1.84
CA TYR A 335 10.43 -98.18 1.50
C TYR A 335 11.33 -97.43 0.54
N SER A 336 12.64 -97.50 0.76
CA SER A 336 13.62 -96.89 -0.13
C SER A 336 14.70 -97.89 -0.52
N ARG A 337 15.15 -97.81 -1.77
CA ARG A 337 16.35 -98.51 -2.25
C ARG A 337 17.04 -97.68 -3.32
N SER A 338 18.28 -98.04 -3.61
CA SER A 338 19.07 -97.41 -4.65
C SER A 338 19.74 -98.42 -5.57
N ARG A 339 20.05 -97.96 -6.78
CA ARG A 339 20.88 -98.62 -7.77
C ARG A 339 21.96 -97.64 -8.22
N ILE A 340 23.21 -98.08 -8.28
CA ILE A 340 24.34 -97.24 -8.72
C ILE A 340 24.91 -97.84 -10.02
N GLY A 341 24.69 -97.16 -11.14
CA GLY A 341 25.12 -97.65 -12.45
C GLY A 341 24.46 -98.99 -12.81
N THR A 342 25.25 -99.94 -13.31
CA THR A 342 24.77 -101.30 -13.63
C THR A 342 24.83 -102.27 -12.45
N THR A 343 25.41 -101.87 -11.31
CA THR A 343 25.44 -102.70 -10.10
C THR A 343 24.00 -102.94 -9.62
N GLY A 344 23.70 -104.16 -9.16
CA GLY A 344 22.34 -104.57 -8.81
C GLY A 344 21.67 -103.65 -7.77
N TRP A 345 20.36 -103.84 -7.58
CA TRP A 345 19.60 -103.07 -6.60
C TRP A 345 20.05 -103.40 -5.17
N THR A 346 20.19 -102.36 -4.34
CA THR A 346 20.30 -102.55 -2.89
C THR A 346 18.98 -103.13 -2.34
N PRO A 347 19.02 -103.85 -1.20
CA PRO A 347 17.80 -104.29 -0.53
C PRO A 347 16.92 -103.09 -0.14
N TRP A 348 15.61 -103.29 -0.16
CA TRP A 348 14.66 -102.31 0.38
C TRP A 348 14.94 -102.03 1.85
N ARG A 349 14.90 -100.75 2.22
CA ARG A 349 14.98 -100.26 3.61
C ARG A 349 13.67 -99.60 3.99
N ALA A 350 13.04 -100.14 5.03
CA ALA A 350 11.84 -99.57 5.63
C ALA A 350 12.20 -98.30 6.43
N GLN A 351 11.43 -97.25 6.21
CA GLN A 351 11.44 -96.00 6.95
C GLN A 351 10.11 -95.93 7.68
N ALA A 352 10.11 -96.42 8.91
CA ALA A 352 8.93 -96.45 9.75
C ALA A 352 8.56 -95.05 10.25
N SER A 353 7.26 -94.76 10.25
CA SER A 353 6.69 -93.58 10.88
C SER A 353 6.83 -93.66 12.40
N GLN A 354 6.81 -92.49 13.03
CA GLN A 354 6.74 -92.35 14.47
C GLN A 354 5.47 -91.58 14.80
N ARG A 355 4.68 -92.11 15.73
CA ARG A 355 3.56 -91.41 16.33
C ARG A 355 4.02 -90.76 17.63
N VAL A 356 3.84 -89.45 17.73
CA VAL A 356 3.94 -88.72 19.00
C VAL A 356 2.53 -88.55 19.53
N ASP A 357 2.20 -89.25 20.61
CA ASP A 357 0.93 -89.13 21.31
C ASP A 357 1.09 -88.15 22.47
N GLN A 358 0.15 -87.21 22.60
CA GLN A 358 0.10 -86.23 23.68
C GLN A 358 -1.11 -86.41 24.61
N THR A 359 -1.96 -87.42 24.36
CA THR A 359 -3.22 -87.65 25.07
C THR A 359 -3.00 -87.89 26.56
N ALA A 360 -1.92 -88.58 26.90
CA ALA A 360 -1.55 -88.90 28.27
C ALA A 360 -0.10 -88.49 28.60
N GLY A 361 0.21 -87.22 28.36
CA GLY A 361 1.58 -86.73 28.32
C GLY A 361 2.26 -87.13 27.01
N ARG A 362 3.58 -86.99 26.91
CA ARG A 362 4.29 -87.21 25.64
C ARG A 362 4.79 -88.65 25.55
N ALA A 363 4.24 -89.42 24.63
CA ALA A 363 4.69 -90.76 24.29
C ALA A 363 5.11 -90.85 22.82
N ILE A 364 6.22 -91.53 22.55
CA ILE A 364 6.74 -91.73 21.20
C ILE A 364 6.67 -93.23 20.89
N TYR A 365 5.98 -93.52 19.80
CA TYR A 365 5.77 -94.87 19.27
C TYR A 365 6.33 -94.96 17.85
N PRO A 366 7.53 -95.50 17.63
CA PRO A 366 7.90 -96.03 16.33
C PRO A 366 6.97 -97.17 15.94
N TRP A 367 6.67 -97.23 14.64
CA TRP A 367 6.06 -98.39 14.03
C TRP A 367 7.10 -99.51 13.90
N ASP A 368 6.82 -100.65 14.51
CA ASP A 368 7.58 -101.89 14.35
C ASP A 368 6.99 -102.69 13.19
N ASP A 369 7.60 -102.54 12.01
CA ASP A 369 7.16 -103.19 10.76
C ASP A 369 7.23 -104.73 10.86
N LEU A 370 8.18 -105.27 11.63
CA LEU A 370 8.39 -106.72 11.75
C LEU A 370 7.29 -107.39 12.57
N ASN A 371 6.92 -106.79 13.71
CA ASN A 371 5.87 -107.32 14.58
C ASN A 371 4.51 -106.65 14.38
N ASN A 372 4.41 -105.77 13.40
CA ASN A 372 3.16 -105.11 13.01
C ASN A 372 2.45 -104.40 14.17
N ARG A 373 3.20 -103.61 14.94
CA ARG A 373 2.67 -102.91 16.12
C ARG A 373 3.40 -101.60 16.38
N GLU A 374 2.78 -100.74 17.17
CA GLU A 374 3.46 -99.61 17.78
C GLU A 374 4.20 -100.05 19.04
N GLN A 375 5.46 -99.62 19.20
CA GLN A 375 6.24 -99.90 20.39
C GLN A 375 6.56 -98.60 21.12
N LEU A 376 6.23 -98.50 22.41
CA LEU A 376 6.62 -97.36 23.24
C LEU A 376 8.15 -97.37 23.43
N ILE A 377 8.85 -96.34 22.96
CA ILE A 377 10.30 -96.15 23.23
C ILE A 377 10.56 -95.04 24.23
N TYR A 378 9.63 -94.10 24.34
CA TYR A 378 9.70 -92.98 25.26
C TYR A 378 8.29 -92.63 25.72
N GLY A 379 8.12 -92.35 27.01
CA GLY A 379 6.88 -91.87 27.56
C GLY A 379 7.14 -91.02 28.79
N ASP A 380 6.54 -89.83 28.86
CA ASP A 380 6.54 -89.00 30.05
C ASP A 380 5.17 -88.35 30.25
N THR A 381 4.52 -88.65 31.37
CA THR A 381 3.21 -88.07 31.70
C THR A 381 3.31 -86.60 32.13
N GLY A 382 4.53 -86.11 32.39
CA GLY A 382 4.76 -84.91 33.19
C GLY A 382 4.39 -85.14 34.66
N ILE A 383 4.68 -84.13 35.50
CA ILE A 383 4.27 -84.14 36.90
C ILE A 383 2.79 -83.78 36.99
N ARG A 384 2.01 -84.63 37.63
CA ARG A 384 0.56 -84.47 37.82
C ARG A 384 0.26 -84.21 39.28
N SER A 385 -0.40 -83.11 39.59
CA SER A 385 -1.00 -82.92 40.91
C SER A 385 -2.28 -83.74 41.00
N VAL A 386 -2.22 -84.84 41.73
CA VAL A 386 -3.36 -85.74 41.94
C VAL A 386 -3.99 -85.41 43.29
N ALA A 387 -4.83 -84.37 43.32
CA ALA A 387 -5.55 -84.02 44.54
C ALA A 387 -6.59 -85.10 44.86
N ASP A 388 -6.33 -85.91 45.88
CA ASP A 388 -7.34 -86.79 46.45
C ASP A 388 -8.20 -86.01 47.44
N SER A 389 -9.17 -85.28 46.89
CA SER A 389 -10.01 -84.35 47.65
C SER A 389 -10.83 -84.99 48.77
N ALA A 390 -10.88 -86.33 48.88
CA ALA A 390 -11.63 -87.03 49.91
C ALA A 390 -10.84 -87.31 51.21
N VAL A 391 -9.51 -87.32 51.15
CA VAL A 391 -8.66 -87.74 52.30
C VAL A 391 -7.53 -86.74 52.62
N VAL A 392 -7.37 -85.68 51.84
CA VAL A 392 -6.32 -84.67 52.03
C VAL A 392 -6.93 -83.26 52.26
N SER A 393 -6.56 -82.59 53.36
CA SER A 393 -7.00 -81.22 53.70
C SER A 393 -6.00 -80.13 53.30
N GLY A 394 -4.77 -80.51 52.98
CA GLY A 394 -3.69 -79.58 52.63
C GLY A 394 -2.49 -80.31 52.04
N GLY A 395 -1.56 -79.57 51.45
CA GLY A 395 -0.40 -80.12 50.75
C GLY A 395 -0.70 -80.52 49.30
N ALA A 396 0.22 -81.28 48.70
CA ALA A 396 0.12 -81.75 47.33
C ALA A 396 0.62 -83.19 47.19
N ILE A 397 -0.09 -83.97 46.36
CA ILE A 397 0.36 -85.28 45.90
C ILE A 397 0.73 -85.13 44.43
N TYR A 398 1.98 -85.42 44.10
CA TYR A 398 2.46 -85.41 42.73
C TYR A 398 2.70 -86.82 42.21
N LEU A 399 2.30 -87.09 40.97
CA LEU A 399 2.48 -88.37 40.29
C LEU A 399 3.08 -88.13 38.91
N ARG A 400 4.09 -88.90 38.53
CA ARG A 400 4.67 -88.90 37.18
C ARG A 400 5.05 -90.31 36.79
N ARG A 401 4.84 -90.66 35.52
CA ARG A 401 5.42 -91.85 34.91
C ARG A 401 6.41 -91.42 33.83
N TYR A 402 7.62 -91.96 33.91
CA TYR A 402 8.67 -91.83 32.92
C TYR A 402 9.09 -93.23 32.45
N GLY A 403 8.70 -93.61 31.22
CA GLY A 403 8.83 -94.96 30.71
C GLY A 403 8.06 -95.97 31.57
N ALA A 404 8.77 -96.95 32.14
CA ALA A 404 8.20 -97.92 33.09
C ALA A 404 8.32 -97.48 34.56
N MET A 405 8.93 -96.33 34.85
CA MET A 405 9.14 -95.84 36.22
C MET A 405 8.03 -94.87 36.62
N VAL A 406 7.46 -95.04 37.81
CA VAL A 406 6.46 -94.16 38.40
C VAL A 406 7.06 -93.52 39.65
N SER A 407 7.02 -92.19 39.72
CA SER A 407 7.38 -91.42 40.91
C SER A 407 6.14 -90.78 41.52
N LEU A 408 6.00 -90.93 42.82
CA LEU A 408 4.94 -90.39 43.66
C LEU A 408 5.57 -89.54 44.76
N THR A 409 5.20 -88.27 44.84
CA THR A 409 5.67 -87.34 45.88
C THR A 409 4.50 -86.91 46.73
N LEU A 410 4.62 -87.09 48.05
CA LEU A 410 3.75 -86.47 49.04
C LEU A 410 4.51 -85.25 49.59
N GLN A 411 3.97 -84.06 49.38
CA GLN A 411 4.54 -82.81 49.91
C GLN A 411 3.52 -82.15 50.84
N ASP A 412 3.86 -82.14 52.12
CA ASP A 412 3.07 -81.56 53.20
C ASP A 412 1.59 -81.97 53.22
N VAL A 413 1.33 -83.23 52.88
CA VAL A 413 -0.03 -83.77 52.74
C VAL A 413 -0.67 -83.94 54.11
N ALA A 414 -1.65 -83.11 54.44
CA ALA A 414 -2.41 -83.20 55.68
C ALA A 414 -3.63 -84.11 55.50
N LEU A 415 -3.84 -85.07 56.41
CA LEU A 415 -4.95 -86.02 56.31
C LEU A 415 -6.26 -85.49 56.90
N VAL A 416 -7.38 -85.68 56.19
CA VAL A 416 -8.75 -85.37 56.68
C VAL A 416 -9.38 -86.60 57.31
N GLY A 417 -9.95 -86.42 58.50
CA GLY A 417 -10.56 -87.51 59.25
C GLY A 417 -9.50 -88.37 59.94
N SER A 418 -9.94 -89.19 60.90
CA SER A 418 -9.08 -90.05 61.71
C SER A 418 -9.19 -91.50 61.28
N PRO A 419 -8.44 -91.97 60.27
CA PRO A 419 -8.25 -93.40 60.10
C PRO A 419 -7.30 -93.85 61.21
N THR A 420 -7.81 -94.53 62.21
CA THR A 420 -6.96 -95.29 63.12
C THR A 420 -6.33 -96.43 62.31
N GLY A 421 -5.12 -96.20 61.76
CA GLY A 421 -4.17 -97.25 61.39
C GLY A 421 -3.74 -97.35 59.92
N THR A 422 -4.59 -97.06 58.93
CA THR A 422 -4.21 -97.11 57.50
C THR A 422 -5.02 -96.10 56.69
N VAL A 423 -4.33 -95.22 55.98
CA VAL A 423 -4.96 -94.33 54.98
C VAL A 423 -4.68 -94.90 53.60
N ASP A 424 -5.74 -95.25 52.86
CA ASP A 424 -5.67 -95.54 51.43
C ASP A 424 -5.80 -94.21 50.68
N LEU A 425 -4.66 -93.64 50.27
CA LEU A 425 -4.63 -92.52 49.35
C LEU A 425 -4.88 -93.12 47.95
N THR A 426 -5.98 -92.71 47.29
CA THR A 426 -6.42 -92.99 45.91
C THR A 426 -5.92 -94.26 45.20
N LEU A 427 -6.85 -95.02 44.62
CA LEU A 427 -6.54 -96.12 43.71
C LEU A 427 -5.61 -95.61 42.59
N LEU A 428 -4.35 -96.07 42.54
CA LEU A 428 -3.43 -95.67 41.48
C LEU A 428 -4.10 -95.94 40.11
N PRO A 429 -4.27 -94.92 39.25
CA PRO A 429 -4.93 -95.08 37.96
C PRO A 429 -4.22 -96.13 37.11
N THR A 430 -4.95 -96.80 36.23
CA THR A 430 -4.34 -97.68 35.22
C THR A 430 -3.28 -96.90 34.44
N GLY A 431 -2.10 -97.50 34.28
CA GLY A 431 -0.92 -96.84 33.75
C GLY A 431 0.05 -96.35 34.81
N PHE A 432 -0.30 -96.35 36.11
CA PHE A 432 0.57 -95.92 37.21
C PHE A 432 0.68 -96.95 38.34
N ARG A 433 0.12 -98.14 38.15
CA ARG A 433 0.06 -99.19 39.17
C ARG A 433 1.39 -99.91 39.31
N SER A 434 1.77 -100.27 40.53
CA SER A 434 2.95 -101.10 40.72
C SER A 434 2.68 -102.54 40.29
N GLN A 435 3.68 -103.24 39.77
CA GLN A 435 3.56 -104.68 39.49
C GLN A 435 3.63 -105.52 40.77
N LEU A 436 4.31 -105.02 41.79
CA LEU A 436 4.61 -105.73 43.02
C LEU A 436 4.22 -104.90 44.25
N ASN A 437 4.22 -105.55 45.41
CA ASN A 437 4.01 -104.89 46.68
C ASN A 437 5.35 -104.38 47.22
N HIS A 438 5.46 -103.08 47.47
CA HIS A 438 6.68 -102.45 47.97
C HIS A 438 6.42 -101.66 49.25
N ASN A 439 7.37 -101.70 50.18
CA ASN A 439 7.38 -100.84 51.35
C ASN A 439 8.45 -99.75 51.15
N PHE A 440 8.10 -98.50 51.44
CA PHE A 440 8.99 -97.35 51.34
C PHE A 440 9.02 -96.58 52.67
N ALA A 441 10.12 -95.90 52.93
CA ALA A 441 10.21 -94.98 54.06
C ALA A 441 9.46 -93.67 53.75
N MET A 442 8.83 -93.08 54.76
CA MET A 442 8.21 -91.76 54.68
C MET A 442 8.25 -91.04 56.03
N PHE A 443 7.97 -89.74 56.05
CA PHE A 443 7.84 -88.96 57.27
C PHE A 443 6.37 -88.64 57.57
N ILE A 444 5.99 -88.77 58.84
CA ILE A 444 4.71 -88.36 59.42
C ILE A 444 5.02 -87.36 60.53
N GLY A 445 4.78 -86.08 60.27
CA GLY A 445 5.39 -85.01 61.06
C GLY A 445 6.92 -85.17 61.06
N SER A 446 7.53 -85.29 62.24
CA SER A 446 8.98 -85.52 62.39
C SER A 446 9.37 -87.00 62.55
N ASN A 447 8.40 -87.92 62.54
CA ASN A 447 8.66 -89.35 62.77
C ASN A 447 8.82 -90.09 61.45
N LEU A 448 9.82 -90.97 61.38
CA LEU A 448 9.95 -91.92 60.27
C LEU A 448 8.88 -93.00 60.39
N SER A 449 8.16 -93.24 59.30
CA SER A 449 7.16 -94.31 59.16
C SER A 449 7.30 -95.02 57.81
N ARG A 450 6.36 -95.91 57.49
CA ARG A 450 6.33 -96.69 56.24
C ARG A 450 5.12 -96.36 55.36
N ALA A 451 5.39 -96.23 54.07
CA ALA A 451 4.41 -96.28 52.98
C ALA A 451 4.40 -97.69 52.40
N PHE A 452 3.24 -98.16 51.94
CA PHE A 452 3.12 -99.38 51.16
C PHE A 452 2.44 -99.06 49.83
N VAL A 453 3.12 -99.35 48.73
CA VAL A 453 2.53 -99.30 47.39
C VAL A 453 2.24 -100.73 46.97
N GLY A 454 0.96 -101.06 46.86
CA GLY A 454 0.50 -102.32 46.27
C GLY A 454 0.11 -102.14 44.80
N VAL A 455 -0.40 -103.21 44.20
CA VAL A 455 -0.79 -103.22 42.78
C VAL A 455 -1.81 -102.15 42.44
N SER A 456 -2.65 -101.69 43.37
CA SER A 456 -3.58 -100.59 43.09
C SER A 456 -3.82 -99.64 44.26
N THR A 457 -3.04 -99.75 45.33
CA THR A 457 -3.30 -99.02 46.59
C THR A 457 -2.03 -98.37 47.11
N LEU A 458 -2.10 -97.12 47.53
CA LEU A 458 -1.09 -96.49 48.37
C LEU A 458 -1.59 -96.44 49.81
N ARG A 459 -0.93 -97.19 50.69
CA ARG A 459 -1.24 -97.27 52.12
C ARG A 459 -0.20 -96.57 52.95
N VAL A 460 -0.65 -95.74 53.89
CA VAL A 460 0.21 -95.14 54.90
C VAL A 460 -0.10 -95.75 56.25
N TYR A 461 0.91 -96.33 56.92
CA TYR A 461 0.74 -96.94 58.23
C TYR A 461 1.04 -95.94 59.36
N GLY A 462 0.18 -95.94 60.39
CA GLY A 462 0.39 -95.17 61.61
C GLY A 462 0.13 -93.66 61.51
N ALA A 463 -0.41 -93.19 60.38
CA ALA A 463 -0.82 -91.79 60.25
C ALA A 463 -2.17 -91.52 60.94
N GLN A 464 -2.29 -90.35 61.56
CA GLN A 464 -3.47 -89.85 62.25
C GLN A 464 -3.98 -88.53 61.62
N ALA A 465 -5.24 -88.17 61.90
CA ALA A 465 -5.85 -86.92 61.43
C ALA A 465 -4.97 -85.71 61.79
N GLY A 466 -4.81 -84.78 60.84
CA GLY A 466 -4.04 -83.55 61.05
C GLY A 466 -2.51 -83.73 61.05
N GLN A 467 -2.00 -84.96 60.93
CA GLN A 467 -0.57 -85.16 60.67
C GLN A 467 -0.24 -84.86 59.21
N VAL A 468 0.98 -84.36 59.00
CA VAL A 468 1.53 -83.99 57.69
C VAL A 468 2.42 -85.11 57.18
N LEU A 469 2.17 -85.57 55.96
CA LEU A 469 2.92 -86.64 55.29
C LEU A 469 3.90 -86.07 54.27
N ASN A 470 5.13 -86.58 54.30
CA ASN A 470 6.17 -86.23 53.35
C ASN A 470 6.89 -87.50 52.86
N ALA A 471 6.89 -87.74 51.55
CA ALA A 471 7.51 -88.92 50.95
C ALA A 471 7.88 -88.68 49.48
N HIS A 472 8.94 -89.32 49.01
CA HIS A 472 9.19 -89.48 47.58
C HIS A 472 9.41 -90.96 47.29
N ILE A 473 8.49 -91.56 46.54
CA ILE A 473 8.38 -92.99 46.31
C ILE A 473 8.55 -93.24 44.82
N VAL A 474 9.42 -94.19 44.46
CA VAL A 474 9.67 -94.56 43.06
C VAL A 474 9.53 -96.08 42.91
N PHE A 475 8.75 -96.52 41.93
CA PHE A 475 8.51 -97.93 41.63
C PHE A 475 8.33 -98.16 40.13
N MET A 476 8.31 -99.43 39.71
CA MET A 476 8.11 -99.81 38.31
C MET A 476 6.66 -100.23 38.03
N THR A 477 6.20 -99.97 36.81
CA THR A 477 4.89 -100.40 36.27
C THR A 477 5.07 -101.14 34.95
N THR A 478 4.25 -102.16 34.74
CA THR A 478 4.10 -102.88 33.46
C THR A 478 2.77 -102.59 32.77
N ASP A 479 1.95 -101.69 33.33
CA ASP A 479 0.71 -101.28 32.70
C ASP A 479 1.00 -100.66 31.31
N PRO A 480 0.09 -100.81 30.32
CA PRO A 480 0.12 -100.03 29.10
C PRO A 480 0.27 -98.52 29.39
N TRP A 481 0.80 -97.76 28.43
CA TRP A 481 0.82 -96.30 28.59
C TRP A 481 -0.60 -95.80 28.86
N PRO A 482 -0.82 -94.91 29.86
CA PRO A 482 -2.17 -94.44 30.18
C PRO A 482 -2.83 -93.80 28.96
N THR A 483 -4.16 -93.91 28.85
CA THR A 483 -4.94 -93.20 27.82
C THR A 483 -5.50 -91.88 28.34
N THR A 484 -5.44 -91.63 29.65
CA THR A 484 -5.87 -90.39 30.31
C THR A 484 -4.90 -90.02 31.43
N LEU A 485 -4.60 -88.73 31.62
CA LEU A 485 -3.80 -88.27 32.76
C LEU A 485 -4.65 -88.12 34.02
N PRO A 486 -4.16 -88.55 35.18
CA PRO A 486 -4.79 -88.21 36.44
C PRO A 486 -4.49 -86.77 36.84
N GLY A 487 -5.40 -86.20 37.62
CA GLY A 487 -5.24 -84.89 38.25
C GLY A 487 -4.99 -83.75 37.26
N THR A 488 -4.39 -82.66 37.75
CA THR A 488 -4.01 -81.48 36.97
C THR A 488 -2.50 -81.47 36.70
N ALA A 489 -2.06 -80.74 35.68
CA ALA A 489 -0.62 -80.61 35.40
C ALA A 489 0.04 -79.77 36.51
N SER A 490 1.20 -80.21 37.01
CA SER A 490 2.08 -79.40 37.85
C SER A 490 3.33 -79.06 37.04
N GLY A 491 3.47 -77.77 36.68
CA GLY A 491 4.44 -77.33 35.68
C GLY A 491 3.98 -77.59 34.25
N THR A 492 4.91 -77.59 33.30
CA THR A 492 4.63 -77.90 31.91
C THR A 492 4.65 -79.42 31.68
N ILE A 493 3.66 -79.94 30.97
CA ILE A 493 3.76 -81.28 30.37
C ILE A 493 4.96 -81.22 29.41
N PRO A 494 5.86 -82.22 29.35
CA PRO A 494 6.97 -82.23 28.39
C PRO A 494 6.45 -82.12 26.95
N ASN A 495 6.35 -80.90 26.42
CA ASN A 495 5.73 -80.60 25.13
C ASN A 495 6.67 -79.84 24.17
N THR A 496 7.91 -79.59 24.60
CA THR A 496 9.00 -79.07 23.76
C THR A 496 10.15 -80.05 23.75
#